data_AF-A0A084SN48-F1
#
_entry.id   AF-A0A084SN48-F1
#
_cell.length_a   1.000
_cell.length_b   1.000
_cell.length_c   1.000
_cell.angle_alpha   90.00
_cell.angle_beta   90.00
_cell.angle_gamma   90.00
#
_symmetry.space_group_name_H-M   'P 1'
#
loop_
_entity.id
_entity.type
_entity.pdbx_description
1 polymer ?
#
loop_
_entity_poly.entity_id
_entity_poly.type
_entity_poly.pdbx_seq_one_letter_code
_entity_poly.pdbx_strand_id
1 'polypeptide(L)'
;MGYGAPDTMTEEQMLLNAVQNLQTWRRQGQRAAHKPLLLLLALGRIQRNEPRLASFLELEPRLVSLLKSHGQVRSTPHAGYPFWRLQHDGLWEVEVRNRAEFVLRQSNTDPTLTALRRADVWGGFVEKYDQLLRARPELLHRIARTLLNDHFPSEKHEALLTQVGLIID
;
A
#
# COMPACT_ATOMS: atom_id res chain seq x y z
N MET A 1 -43.34 12.29 4.74
CA MET A 1 -42.37 11.94 3.69
C MET A 1 -41.05 12.59 4.04
N GLY A 2 -40.21 11.91 4.82
CA GLY A 2 -38.84 12.34 5.08
C GLY A 2 -37.95 11.69 4.05
N TYR A 3 -37.42 12.47 3.11
CA TYR A 3 -36.30 12.02 2.29
C TYR A 3 -35.09 11.97 3.21
N GLY A 4 -34.77 10.78 3.74
CA GLY A 4 -33.45 10.52 4.31
C GLY A 4 -32.41 10.83 3.24
N ALA A 5 -31.44 11.68 3.56
CA ALA A 5 -30.29 11.90 2.70
C ALA A 5 -29.71 10.53 2.30
N PRO A 6 -29.30 10.32 1.05
CA PRO A 6 -28.63 9.08 0.68
C PRO A 6 -27.42 8.90 1.59
N ASP A 7 -27.30 7.72 2.22
CA ASP A 7 -26.19 7.30 3.08
C ASP A 7 -24.85 7.59 2.39
N THR A 8 -24.30 8.78 2.63
CA THR A 8 -23.03 9.19 2.04
C THR A 8 -21.96 8.56 2.90
N MET A 9 -21.33 7.52 2.36
CA MET A 9 -20.28 6.79 3.04
C MET A 9 -19.15 7.75 3.45
N THR A 10 -18.76 7.74 4.71
CA THR A 10 -17.68 8.60 5.25
C THR A 10 -16.32 8.19 4.67
N GLU A 11 -15.33 9.10 4.70
CA GLU A 11 -13.97 8.80 4.24
C GLU A 11 -13.33 7.61 4.98
N GLU A 12 -13.59 7.50 6.28
CA GLU A 12 -13.19 6.36 7.11
C GLU A 12 -13.78 5.05 6.58
N GLN A 13 -15.08 5.03 6.29
CA GLN A 13 -15.74 3.86 5.73
C GLN A 13 -15.23 3.51 4.33
N MET A 14 -14.97 4.52 3.49
CA MET A 14 -14.36 4.31 2.17
C MET A 14 -12.96 3.71 2.28
N LEU A 15 -12.13 4.21 3.19
CA LEU A 15 -10.78 3.70 3.44
C LEU A 15 -10.81 2.25 3.94
N LEU A 16 -11.64 1.95 4.94
CA LEU A 16 -11.81 0.60 5.47
C LEU A 16 -12.31 -0.35 4.39
N ASN A 17 -13.30 0.06 3.59
CA ASN A 17 -13.84 -0.74 2.51
C ASN A 17 -12.77 -1.03 1.44
N ALA A 18 -11.99 -0.02 1.04
CA ALA A 18 -10.92 -0.19 0.07
C ALA A 18 -9.82 -1.14 0.57
N VAL A 19 -9.47 -1.07 1.86
CA VAL A 19 -8.51 -2.00 2.48
C VAL A 19 -9.05 -3.44 2.52
N GLN A 20 -10.31 -3.63 2.91
CA GLN A 20 -10.93 -4.97 2.95
C GLN A 20 -11.09 -5.60 1.56
N ASN A 21 -11.33 -4.77 0.53
CA ASN A 21 -11.52 -5.22 -0.84
C ASN A 21 -10.25 -5.15 -1.70
N LEU A 22 -9.07 -5.04 -1.06
CA LEU A 22 -7.78 -5.02 -1.72
C LEU A 22 -7.66 -6.14 -2.76
N GLN A 23 -7.46 -5.73 -4.02
CA GLN A 23 -7.28 -6.65 -5.13
C GLN A 23 -5.90 -7.29 -5.03
N THR A 24 -5.84 -8.39 -4.30
CA THR A 24 -4.64 -9.23 -4.19
C THR A 24 -4.71 -10.36 -5.20
N TRP A 25 -3.57 -10.64 -5.85
CA TRP A 25 -3.49 -11.80 -6.75
C TRP A 25 -3.74 -13.08 -5.95
N ARG A 26 -4.65 -13.91 -6.45
CA ARG A 26 -5.01 -15.22 -5.90
C ARG A 26 -4.67 -16.29 -6.93
N ARG A 27 -3.81 -17.24 -6.59
CA ARG A 27 -3.66 -18.49 -7.35
C ARG A 27 -3.55 -19.66 -6.39
N GLN A 28 -4.40 -20.67 -6.59
CA GLN A 28 -4.39 -21.94 -5.83
C GLN A 28 -4.32 -21.75 -4.30
N GLY A 29 -5.15 -20.86 -3.76
CA GLY A 29 -5.19 -20.59 -2.31
C GLY A 29 -4.11 -19.66 -1.77
N GLN A 30 -3.16 -19.22 -2.58
CA GLN A 30 -2.09 -18.30 -2.18
C GLN A 30 -2.43 -16.85 -2.56
N ARG A 31 -2.37 -15.94 -1.58
CA ARG A 31 -2.50 -14.49 -1.78
C ARG A 31 -1.10 -13.86 -1.86
N ALA A 32 -0.86 -13.05 -2.89
CA ALA A 32 0.36 -12.25 -2.95
C ALA A 32 0.32 -11.13 -1.89
N ALA A 33 1.24 -11.18 -0.92
CA ALA A 33 1.31 -10.23 0.20
C ALA A 33 1.86 -8.83 -0.16
N HIS A 34 2.12 -8.56 -1.44
CA HIS A 34 2.92 -7.42 -1.86
C HIS A 34 2.24 -6.07 -1.60
N LYS A 35 0.94 -5.97 -1.90
CA LYS A 35 0.13 -4.76 -1.64
C LYS A 35 -0.06 -4.51 -0.13
N PRO A 36 -0.48 -5.50 0.69
CA PRO A 36 -0.54 -5.33 2.14
C PRO A 36 0.78 -4.90 2.78
N LEU A 37 1.93 -5.45 2.34
CA LEU A 37 3.24 -5.03 2.83
C LEU A 37 3.57 -3.58 2.51
N LEU A 38 3.24 -3.11 1.31
CA LEU A 38 3.44 -1.71 0.92
C LEU A 38 2.59 -0.76 1.78
N LEU A 39 1.34 -1.14 2.07
CA LEU A 39 0.47 -0.37 2.96
C LEU A 39 0.99 -0.34 4.40
N LEU A 40 1.38 -1.49 4.98
CA LEU A 40 1.97 -1.54 6.33
C LEU A 40 3.24 -0.68 6.42
N LEU A 41 4.10 -0.75 5.40
CA LEU A 41 5.27 0.11 5.28
C LEU A 41 4.89 1.59 5.31
N ALA A 42 3.88 1.99 4.53
CA ALA A 42 3.39 3.37 4.48
C ALA A 42 2.74 3.83 5.80
N LEU A 43 1.98 2.97 6.48
CA LEU A 43 1.41 3.29 7.80
C LEU A 43 2.50 3.56 8.84
N GLY A 44 3.59 2.78 8.84
CA GLY A 44 4.75 3.06 9.69
C GLY A 44 5.38 4.42 9.36
N ARG A 45 5.48 4.80 8.08
CA ARG A 45 5.98 6.12 7.66
C ARG A 45 5.08 7.25 8.17
N ILE A 46 3.76 7.08 8.07
CA ILE A 46 2.78 8.04 8.62
C ILE A 46 2.99 8.21 10.14
N GLN A 47 3.10 7.11 10.89
CA GLN A 47 3.28 7.14 12.34
C GLN A 47 4.58 7.86 12.75
N ARG A 48 5.65 7.75 11.95
CA ARG A 48 6.92 8.45 12.17
C ARG A 48 6.93 9.89 11.63
N ASN A 49 5.76 10.40 11.22
CA ASN A 49 5.58 11.73 10.65
C ASN A 49 6.48 12.02 9.42
N GLU A 50 6.79 10.98 8.63
CA GLU A 50 7.55 11.11 7.39
C GLU A 50 6.68 11.77 6.28
N PRO A 51 7.28 12.32 5.22
CA PRO A 51 6.55 12.84 4.07
C PRO A 51 5.62 11.79 3.45
N ARG A 52 4.38 12.20 3.14
CA ARG A 52 3.33 11.35 2.54
C ARG A 52 3.84 10.49 1.39
N LEU A 53 4.50 11.14 0.43
CA LEU A 53 5.09 10.47 -0.73
C LEU A 53 6.55 10.10 -0.44
N ALA A 54 6.96 8.89 -0.85
CA ALA A 54 8.36 8.50 -0.95
C ALA A 54 8.70 8.10 -2.38
N SER A 55 9.98 8.25 -2.73
CA SER A 55 10.49 7.76 -4.00
C SER A 55 10.38 6.23 -4.09
N PHE A 56 10.13 5.71 -5.29
CA PHE A 56 10.16 4.28 -5.55
C PHE A 56 11.51 3.67 -5.20
N LEU A 57 12.62 4.39 -5.45
CA LEU A 57 13.98 3.94 -5.13
C LEU A 57 14.21 3.75 -3.62
N GLU A 58 13.53 4.54 -2.78
CA GLU A 58 13.57 4.38 -1.33
C GLU A 58 12.70 3.19 -0.86
N LEU A 59 11.49 3.06 -1.41
CA LEU A 59 10.54 2.05 -0.97
C LEU A 59 10.85 0.64 -1.50
N GLU A 60 11.40 0.53 -2.70
CA GLU A 60 11.72 -0.74 -3.36
C GLU A 60 12.59 -1.67 -2.49
N PRO A 61 13.77 -1.27 -2.00
CA PRO A 61 14.62 -2.17 -1.21
C PRO A 61 13.97 -2.60 0.11
N ARG A 62 13.20 -1.71 0.76
CA ARG A 62 12.44 -2.04 1.98
C ARG A 62 11.35 -3.05 1.69
N LEU A 63 10.58 -2.86 0.62
CA LEU A 63 9.55 -3.80 0.19
C LEU A 63 10.15 -5.15 -0.22
N VAL A 64 11.27 -5.18 -0.95
CA VAL A 64 11.98 -6.42 -1.29
C VAL A 64 12.45 -7.16 -0.04
N SER A 65 12.95 -6.44 0.97
CA SER A 65 13.34 -7.03 2.26
C SER A 65 12.15 -7.65 2.98
N LEU A 66 11.02 -6.94 3.09
CA LEU A 66 9.79 -7.46 3.68
C LEU A 66 9.26 -8.70 2.94
N LEU A 67 9.37 -8.71 1.61
CA LEU A 67 8.98 -9.86 0.78
C LEU A 67 9.84 -11.09 1.03
N LYS A 68 11.14 -10.90 1.27
CA LYS A 68 12.04 -12.01 1.62
C LYS A 68 11.76 -12.56 3.01
N SER A 69 11.50 -11.69 4.00
CA SER A 69 11.25 -12.09 5.39
C SER A 69 9.85 -12.68 5.60
N HIS A 70 8.84 -12.13 4.94
CA HIS A 70 7.44 -12.41 5.26
C HIS A 70 6.63 -12.92 4.07
N GLY A 71 7.12 -12.77 2.84
CA GLY A 71 6.52 -13.34 1.65
C GLY A 71 6.68 -14.86 1.58
N GLN A 72 6.03 -15.47 0.59
CA GLN A 72 6.16 -16.90 0.35
C GLN A 72 7.38 -17.20 -0.53
N VAL A 73 8.03 -18.34 -0.28
CA VAL A 73 9.35 -18.77 -0.82
C VAL A 73 9.49 -18.68 -2.36
N ARG A 74 8.38 -18.65 -3.11
CA ARG A 74 8.39 -18.80 -4.58
C ARG A 74 8.03 -17.57 -5.39
N SER A 75 7.73 -16.40 -4.80
CA SER A 75 7.44 -15.21 -5.61
C SER A 75 8.71 -14.42 -5.91
N THR A 76 9.13 -14.36 -7.17
CA THR A 76 10.12 -13.37 -7.62
C THR A 76 9.68 -11.98 -7.12
N PRO A 77 10.54 -11.23 -6.43
CA PRO A 77 10.17 -9.97 -5.81
C PRO A 77 9.96 -8.91 -6.89
N HIS A 78 8.76 -8.80 -7.43
CA HIS A 78 8.38 -7.74 -8.35
C HIS A 78 7.71 -6.60 -7.59
N ALA A 79 8.51 -5.83 -6.84
CA ALA A 79 8.07 -4.68 -6.05
C ALA A 79 7.43 -3.54 -6.88
N GLY A 80 7.67 -3.48 -8.19
CA GLY A 80 7.12 -2.44 -9.07
C GLY A 80 5.61 -2.54 -9.32
N TYR A 81 5.08 -3.76 -9.43
CA TYR A 81 3.65 -3.97 -9.66
C TYR A 81 2.76 -3.51 -8.50
N PRO A 82 3.01 -3.85 -7.22
CA PRO A 82 2.19 -3.36 -6.13
C PRO A 82 2.24 -1.83 -6.05
N PHE A 83 3.42 -1.21 -6.25
CA PHE A 83 3.57 0.25 -6.20
C PHE A 83 2.69 0.97 -7.23
N TRP A 84 2.64 0.47 -8.48
CA TRP A 84 1.81 1.09 -9.52
C TRP A 84 0.33 0.73 -9.39
N ARG A 85 0.01 -0.56 -9.14
CA ARG A 85 -1.36 -1.08 -9.18
C ARG A 85 -2.20 -0.76 -7.94
N LEU A 86 -1.59 -0.32 -6.84
CA LEU A 86 -2.33 0.11 -5.64
C LEU A 86 -3.21 1.34 -5.92
N GLN A 87 -2.93 2.08 -7.00
CA GLN A 87 -3.79 3.15 -7.52
C GLN A 87 -5.17 2.64 -7.93
N HIS A 88 -5.27 1.40 -8.43
CA HIS A 88 -6.56 0.80 -8.81
C HIS A 88 -7.43 0.44 -7.60
N ASP A 89 -6.83 0.29 -6.41
CA ASP A 89 -7.57 0.08 -5.16
C ASP A 89 -8.05 1.43 -4.57
N GLY A 90 -7.71 2.56 -5.19
CA GLY A 90 -8.06 3.90 -4.70
C GLY A 90 -7.35 4.30 -3.41
N LEU A 91 -6.33 3.55 -2.99
CA LEU A 91 -5.59 3.78 -1.73
C LEU A 91 -4.27 4.53 -1.93
N TRP A 92 -3.75 4.54 -3.15
CA TRP A 92 -2.40 5.01 -3.46
C TRP A 92 -2.43 6.04 -4.58
N GLU A 93 -1.53 7.01 -4.48
CA GLU A 93 -1.22 7.95 -5.55
C GLU A 93 0.21 7.75 -6.01
N VAL A 94 0.43 7.93 -7.31
CA VAL A 94 1.76 7.92 -7.91
C VAL A 94 2.00 9.23 -8.66
N GLU A 95 3.07 9.92 -8.29
CA GLU A 95 3.58 11.09 -8.99
C GLU A 95 4.79 10.70 -9.82
N VAL A 96 4.70 10.91 -11.14
CA VAL A 96 5.84 10.76 -12.05
C VAL A 96 6.44 12.13 -12.28
N ARG A 97 7.62 12.40 -11.70
CA ARG A 97 8.27 13.71 -11.77
C ARG A 97 9.12 13.88 -13.03
N ASN A 98 9.70 12.79 -13.53
CA ASN A 98 10.38 12.79 -14.82
C ASN A 98 9.56 12.03 -15.87
N ARG A 99 8.54 12.70 -16.42
CA ARG A 99 7.65 12.12 -17.45
C ARG A 99 8.37 11.79 -18.76
N ALA A 100 9.46 12.48 -19.09
CA ALA A 100 10.22 12.23 -20.31
C ALA A 100 10.85 10.82 -20.34
N GLU A 101 11.23 10.31 -19.16
CA GLU A 101 11.76 8.95 -18.99
C GLU A 101 10.67 7.89 -18.72
N PHE A 102 9.40 8.31 -18.65
CA PHE A 102 8.27 7.44 -18.29
C PHE A 102 7.47 7.00 -19.51
N VAL A 103 7.92 5.94 -20.16
CA VAL A 103 7.23 5.35 -21.32
C VAL A 103 6.41 4.13 -20.88
N LEU A 104 5.08 4.25 -20.94
CA LEU A 104 4.17 3.11 -20.83
C LEU A 104 4.14 2.34 -22.14
N ARG A 105 4.05 1.00 -22.07
CA ARG A 105 3.93 0.18 -23.28
C ARG A 105 2.50 0.29 -23.82
N GLN A 106 2.34 0.40 -25.14
CA GLN A 106 1.02 0.51 -25.79
C GLN A 106 0.08 -0.66 -25.48
N SER A 107 0.63 -1.85 -25.15
CA SER A 107 -0.13 -3.07 -24.84
C SER A 107 -0.17 -3.43 -23.36
N ASN A 108 0.50 -2.68 -22.49
CA ASN A 108 0.51 -2.93 -21.05
C ASN A 108 0.56 -1.61 -20.27
N THR A 109 -0.49 -1.35 -19.49
CA THR A 109 -0.65 -0.16 -18.66
C THR A 109 0.22 -0.18 -17.40
N ASP A 110 0.92 -1.27 -17.11
CA ASP A 110 1.92 -1.33 -16.06
C ASP A 110 3.31 -0.89 -16.57
N PRO A 111 3.98 0.05 -15.89
CA PRO A 111 5.36 0.43 -16.20
C PRO A 111 6.32 -0.72 -15.85
N THR A 112 7.42 -0.79 -16.60
CA THR A 112 8.51 -1.70 -16.24
C THR A 112 9.23 -1.23 -14.97
N LEU A 113 9.87 -2.15 -14.24
CA LEU A 113 10.74 -1.79 -13.09
C LEU A 113 11.79 -0.75 -13.47
N THR A 114 12.41 -0.89 -14.65
CA THR A 114 13.40 0.07 -15.15
C THR A 114 12.79 1.45 -15.36
N ALA A 115 11.57 1.54 -15.88
CA ALA A 115 10.87 2.81 -16.05
C ALA A 115 10.56 3.48 -14.70
N LEU A 116 10.06 2.72 -13.71
CA LEU A 116 9.82 3.22 -12.35
C LEU A 116 11.10 3.75 -11.68
N ARG A 117 12.23 3.08 -11.89
CA ARG A 117 13.53 3.50 -11.33
C ARG A 117 14.11 4.76 -11.99
N ARG A 118 13.85 4.98 -13.29
CA ARG A 118 14.40 6.11 -14.06
C ARG A 118 13.55 7.38 -13.99
N ALA A 119 12.25 7.23 -13.85
CA ALA A 119 11.30 8.33 -14.02
C ALA A 119 11.06 9.20 -12.76
N ASP A 120 11.92 9.09 -11.73
CA ASP A 120 11.77 9.77 -10.43
C ASP A 120 10.32 9.67 -9.92
N VAL A 121 9.88 8.43 -9.71
CA VAL A 121 8.50 8.13 -9.36
C VAL A 121 8.33 8.14 -7.85
N TRP A 122 7.30 8.83 -7.36
CA TRP A 122 6.98 8.97 -5.96
C TRP A 122 5.59 8.41 -5.68
N GLY A 123 5.37 7.85 -4.50
CA GLY A 123 4.09 7.26 -4.15
C GLY A 123 3.82 7.21 -2.65
N GLY A 124 2.54 7.20 -2.32
CA GLY A 124 2.03 7.22 -0.96
C GLY A 124 0.52 7.07 -0.92
N PHE A 125 -0.07 7.12 0.27
CA PHE A 125 -1.52 7.15 0.40
C PHE A 125 -2.10 8.36 -0.35
N VAL A 126 -3.33 8.20 -0.88
CA VAL A 126 -4.15 9.32 -1.35
C VAL A 126 -4.19 10.40 -0.26
N GLU A 127 -4.07 11.66 -0.65
CA GLU A 127 -3.90 12.78 0.29
C GLU A 127 -4.94 12.79 1.43
N LYS A 128 -6.23 12.65 1.10
CA LYS A 128 -7.31 12.61 2.11
C LYS A 128 -7.14 11.47 3.13
N TYR A 129 -6.63 10.31 2.71
CA TYR A 129 -6.41 9.17 3.61
C TYR A 129 -5.15 9.35 4.46
N ASP A 130 -4.09 9.93 3.91
CA ASP A 130 -2.90 10.29 4.72
C ASP A 130 -3.28 11.30 5.82
N GLN A 131 -4.02 12.36 5.47
CA GLN A 131 -4.52 13.36 6.43
C GLN A 131 -5.40 12.72 7.51
N LEU A 132 -6.35 11.87 7.10
CA LEU A 132 -7.24 11.17 8.02
C LEU A 132 -6.46 10.24 8.97
N LEU A 133 -5.51 9.47 8.46
CA LEU A 133 -4.68 8.55 9.24
C LEU A 133 -3.74 9.28 10.22
N ARG A 134 -3.24 10.47 9.86
CA ARG A 134 -2.47 11.32 10.78
C ARG A 134 -3.34 11.91 11.89
N ALA A 135 -4.57 12.28 11.58
CA ALA A 135 -5.51 12.85 12.54
C ALA A 135 -6.12 11.80 13.48
N ARG A 136 -6.13 10.52 13.09
CA ARG A 136 -6.79 9.41 13.82
C ARG A 136 -5.88 8.19 13.98
N PRO A 137 -4.99 8.19 14.99
CA PRO A 137 -4.10 7.06 15.29
C PRO A 137 -4.85 5.74 15.51
N GLU A 138 -6.05 5.78 16.11
CA GLU A 138 -6.90 4.62 16.33
C GLU A 138 -7.35 3.96 15.02
N LEU A 139 -7.62 4.76 13.99
CA LEU A 139 -7.97 4.26 12.67
C LEU A 139 -6.74 3.64 11.99
N LEU A 140 -5.56 4.25 12.14
CA LEU A 140 -4.30 3.71 11.66
C LEU A 140 -4.04 2.32 12.27
N HIS A 141 -4.19 2.17 13.59
CA HIS A 141 -4.05 0.89 14.28
C HIS A 141 -5.08 -0.13 13.78
N ARG A 142 -6.33 0.28 13.56
CA ARG A 142 -7.39 -0.57 13.02
C ARG A 142 -7.05 -1.08 11.62
N ILE A 143 -6.60 -0.20 10.71
CA ILE A 143 -6.22 -0.57 9.35
C ILE A 143 -5.03 -1.54 9.37
N ALA A 144 -4.02 -1.28 10.20
CA ALA A 144 -2.88 -2.16 10.37
C ALA A 144 -3.30 -3.56 10.85
N ARG A 145 -4.15 -3.65 11.87
CA ARG A 145 -4.70 -4.92 12.36
C ARG A 145 -5.49 -5.67 11.28
N THR A 146 -6.33 -4.97 10.51
CA THR A 146 -7.06 -5.56 9.38
C THR A 146 -6.11 -6.15 8.34
N LEU A 147 -5.09 -5.39 7.92
CA LEU A 147 -4.09 -5.87 6.96
C LEU A 147 -3.32 -7.10 7.49
N LEU A 148 -2.94 -7.08 8.77
CA LEU A 148 -2.23 -8.18 9.41
C LEU A 148 -3.09 -9.45 9.44
N ASN A 149 -4.31 -9.35 9.97
CA ASN A 149 -5.23 -10.48 10.14
C ASN A 149 -5.65 -11.11 8.80
N ASP A 150 -5.90 -10.29 7.77
CA ASP A 150 -6.46 -10.77 6.51
C ASP A 150 -5.41 -11.36 5.55
N HIS A 151 -4.13 -11.04 5.76
CA HIS A 151 -3.07 -11.35 4.80
C HIS A 151 -1.85 -12.08 5.37
N PHE A 152 -1.70 -12.15 6.69
CA PHE A 152 -0.52 -12.74 7.32
C PHE A 152 -0.88 -13.65 8.49
N PRO A 153 -0.21 -14.80 8.63
CA PRO A 153 -0.28 -15.61 9.84
C PRO A 153 0.09 -14.81 11.09
N SER A 154 -0.60 -15.04 12.21
CA SER A 154 -0.45 -14.26 13.45
C SER A 154 0.96 -14.32 14.01
N GLU A 155 1.67 -15.43 13.84
CA GLU A 155 3.07 -15.60 14.27
C GLU A 155 4.05 -14.66 13.56
N LYS A 156 3.65 -14.03 12.45
CA LYS A 156 4.47 -13.05 11.72
C LYS A 156 4.18 -11.60 12.10
N HIS A 157 3.12 -11.32 12.86
CA HIS A 157 2.63 -9.95 13.06
C HIS A 157 3.66 -9.06 13.77
N GLU A 158 4.23 -9.52 14.88
CA GLU A 158 5.21 -8.75 15.66
C GLU A 158 6.47 -8.42 14.85
N ALA A 159 7.01 -9.41 14.13
CA ALA A 159 8.18 -9.23 13.29
C ALA A 159 7.90 -8.27 12.12
N LEU A 160 6.71 -8.34 11.52
CA LEU A 160 6.27 -7.42 10.47
C LEU A 160 6.20 -5.99 11.00
N LEU A 161 5.50 -5.77 12.11
CA LEU A 161 5.34 -4.47 12.77
C LEU A 161 6.71 -3.84 13.08
N THR A 162 7.62 -4.63 13.64
CA THR A 162 8.99 -4.22 13.92
C THR A 162 9.72 -3.81 12.64
N GLN A 163 9.65 -4.62 11.58
CA GLN A 163 10.37 -4.35 10.33
C GLN A 163 9.82 -3.14 9.57
N VAL A 164 8.51 -2.87 9.63
CA VAL A 164 7.91 -1.65 9.06
C VAL A 164 8.03 -0.42 9.98
N GLY A 165 8.49 -0.62 11.22
CA GLY A 165 8.61 0.42 12.25
C GLY A 165 7.25 0.98 12.67
N LEU A 166 6.24 0.12 12.77
CA LEU A 166 4.87 0.45 13.14
C LEU A 166 4.57 -0.13 14.52
N ILE A 167 4.09 0.72 15.42
CA ILE A 167 3.59 0.33 16.73
C ILE A 167 2.07 0.40 16.66
N ILE A 168 1.38 -0.62 17.18
CA ILE A 168 -0.06 -0.61 17.32
C ILE A 168 -0.39 -0.94 18.77
N ASP A 169 -1.39 -0.24 19.32
CA ASP A 169 -2.01 -0.60 20.60
C ASP A 169 -2.74 -1.95 20.49
#